data_AF-A0A522B5H2-F1
#
_entry.id   AF-A0A522B5H2-F1
#
_cell.length_a   1.000
_cell.length_b   1.000
_cell.length_c   1.000
_cell.angle_alpha   90.00
_cell.angle_beta   90.00
_cell.angle_gamma   90.00
#
_symmetry.space_group_name_H-M   'P 1'
#
loop_
_entity.id
_entity.type
_entity.pdbx_description
1 polymer ?
#
loop_
_entity_poly.entity_id
_entity_poly.type
_entity_poly.pdbx_seq_one_letter_code
_entity_poly.pdbx_strand_id
1 'polypeptide(L)'
;MVKRKRGELAIDARRRSQEQAARLGGQLATARRRRRLTQRQVGDLVGVARSTVSAAERGAGASLTLDTWQRLGLAVDRPLIVELQRDRLEEPGDAGHLAIQELILRLARRAGYRTSFELPTRPDNPRHSVDVGLRDDRRRRLILVEAWNTIGNVGAAVRSTNRKLAEADALAASIWGEEPHAIAGCWVVRATRANRHLVTRYPELFAAMFGGSSIGWVRAIEAAGDPPGAPGLIWCDVRATRLFAWRRASAGSATVGSATAGSATAGSASAGSASAVKVGAGSATAG
;
A
#
# COMPACT_ATOMS: atom_id res chain seq x y z
N MET A 1 21.89 20.87 18.91
CA MET A 1 20.94 21.89 18.42
C MET A 1 21.71 23.19 18.20
N VAL A 2 21.92 23.61 16.95
CA VAL A 2 22.70 24.84 16.67
C VAL A 2 21.89 26.05 17.15
N LYS A 3 22.39 26.78 18.15
CA LYS A 3 21.75 28.03 18.61
C LYS A 3 21.85 29.07 17.49
N ARG A 4 20.74 29.34 16.80
CA ARG A 4 20.65 30.44 15.84
C ARG A 4 20.60 31.78 16.57
N LYS A 5 21.32 32.78 16.07
CA LYS A 5 21.27 34.13 16.64
C LYS A 5 19.93 34.78 16.28
N ARG A 6 19.40 35.62 17.18
CA ARG A 6 18.13 36.35 16.97
C ARG A 6 18.09 37.13 15.64
N GLY A 7 19.21 37.73 15.24
CA GLY A 7 19.34 38.45 13.97
C GLY A 7 19.18 37.56 12.73
N GLU A 8 19.75 36.35 12.76
CA GLU A 8 19.64 35.38 11.65
C GLU A 8 18.19 34.90 11.48
N LEU A 9 17.48 34.66 12.59
CA LEU A 9 16.06 34.29 12.56
C LEU A 9 15.19 35.39 11.95
N ALA A 10 15.47 36.66 12.23
CA ALA A 10 14.73 37.78 11.67
C ALA A 10 14.93 37.93 10.15
N ILE A 11 16.17 37.72 9.67
CA ILE A 11 16.50 37.74 8.24
C ILE A 11 15.80 36.58 7.52
N ASP A 12 15.91 35.37 8.06
CA ASP A 12 15.25 34.18 7.51
C ASP A 12 13.73 34.35 7.49
N ALA A 13 13.13 34.86 8.56
CA ALA A 13 11.70 35.11 8.64
C ALA A 13 11.25 36.09 7.55
N ARG A 14 11.93 37.24 7.41
CA ARG A 14 11.61 38.25 6.39
C ARG A 14 11.68 37.67 4.97
N ARG A 15 12.73 36.90 4.68
CA ARG A 15 12.89 36.23 3.39
C ARG A 15 11.77 35.23 3.13
N ARG A 16 11.44 34.37 4.10
CA ARG A 16 10.33 33.41 4.00
C ARG A 16 8.98 34.08 3.80
N SER A 17 8.70 35.16 4.51
CA SER A 17 7.46 35.93 4.35
C SER A 17 7.35 36.53 2.94
N GLN A 18 8.44 37.03 2.37
CA GLN A 18 8.47 37.54 0.99
C GLN A 18 8.24 36.41 -0.03
N GLU A 19 8.92 35.27 0.12
CA GLU A 19 8.72 34.08 -0.73
C GLU A 19 7.25 33.60 -0.70
N GLN A 20 6.66 33.51 0.49
CA GLN A 20 5.27 33.11 0.68
C GLN A 20 4.30 34.13 0.06
N ALA A 21 4.50 35.42 0.31
CA ALA A 21 3.66 36.48 -0.26
C ALA A 21 3.73 36.52 -1.79
N ALA A 22 4.91 36.34 -2.39
CA ALA A 22 5.08 36.24 -3.84
C ALA A 22 4.32 35.06 -4.43
N ARG A 23 4.42 33.87 -3.81
CA ARG A 23 3.69 32.67 -4.25
C ARG A 23 2.18 32.85 -4.13
N LEU A 24 1.69 33.34 -2.99
CA LEU A 24 0.26 33.59 -2.76
C LEU A 24 -0.27 34.65 -3.73
N GLY A 25 0.49 35.73 -3.97
CA GLY A 25 0.17 36.77 -4.94
C GLY A 25 -0.04 36.25 -6.35
N GLY A 26 0.88 35.40 -6.84
CA GLY A 26 0.76 34.78 -8.16
C GLY A 26 -0.44 33.82 -8.28
N GLN A 27 -0.75 33.08 -7.22
CA GLN A 27 -1.94 32.22 -7.15
C GLN A 27 -3.23 33.03 -7.16
N LEU A 28 -3.29 34.12 -6.38
CA LEU A 28 -4.41 35.06 -6.33
C LEU A 28 -4.67 35.69 -7.70
N ALA A 29 -3.62 36.22 -8.35
CA ALA A 29 -3.72 36.83 -9.68
C ALA A 29 -4.27 35.84 -10.73
N THR A 30 -3.75 34.61 -10.73
CA THR A 30 -4.21 33.53 -11.62
C THR A 30 -5.68 33.19 -11.36
N ALA A 31 -6.06 32.98 -10.09
CA ALA A 31 -7.42 32.63 -9.71
C ALA A 31 -8.43 33.74 -10.06
N ARG A 32 -8.05 35.01 -9.83
CA ARG A 32 -8.84 36.18 -10.20
C ARG A 32 -9.07 36.26 -11.72
N ARG A 33 -8.00 36.12 -12.53
CA ARG A 33 -8.08 36.17 -14.00
C ARG A 33 -9.01 35.10 -14.56
N ARG A 34 -8.94 33.86 -14.04
CA ARG A 34 -9.85 32.76 -14.46
C ARG A 34 -11.32 33.10 -14.22
N ARG A 35 -11.61 33.84 -13.14
CA ARG A 35 -12.96 34.30 -12.77
C ARG A 35 -13.34 35.63 -13.42
N ARG A 36 -12.48 36.17 -14.30
CA ARG A 36 -12.69 37.44 -15.03
C ARG A 36 -12.99 38.64 -14.11
N LEU A 37 -12.46 38.61 -12.89
CA LEU A 37 -12.58 39.70 -11.92
C LEU A 37 -11.46 40.71 -12.11
N THR A 38 -11.75 42.00 -11.94
CA THR A 38 -10.75 43.06 -11.83
C THR A 38 -10.21 43.13 -10.39
N GLN A 39 -9.02 43.74 -10.21
CA GLN A 39 -8.47 43.97 -8.86
C GLN A 39 -9.38 44.86 -8.01
N ARG A 40 -10.11 45.80 -8.64
CA ARG A 40 -11.10 46.65 -7.96
C ARG A 40 -12.25 45.83 -7.42
N GLN A 41 -12.86 44.97 -8.25
CA GLN A 41 -13.95 44.10 -7.83
C GLN A 41 -13.55 43.17 -6.68
N VAL A 42 -12.36 42.58 -6.72
CA VAL A 42 -11.85 41.77 -5.59
C VAL A 42 -11.68 42.62 -4.33
N GLY A 43 -11.16 43.85 -4.46
CA GLY A 43 -11.02 44.77 -3.34
C GLY A 43 -12.37 45.14 -2.70
N ASP A 44 -13.36 45.46 -3.53
CA ASP A 44 -14.72 45.80 -3.11
C ASP A 44 -15.38 44.62 -2.38
N LEU A 45 -15.19 43.38 -2.84
CA LEU A 45 -15.72 42.16 -2.19
C LEU A 45 -15.18 41.91 -0.78
N VAL A 46 -13.96 42.36 -0.48
CA VAL A 46 -13.29 42.07 0.81
C VAL A 46 -13.06 43.31 1.69
N GLY A 47 -13.50 44.47 1.22
CA GLY A 47 -13.33 45.75 1.92
C GLY A 47 -11.89 46.27 1.95
N VAL A 48 -11.11 46.10 0.88
CA VAL A 48 -9.74 46.67 0.76
C VAL A 48 -9.56 47.45 -0.53
N ALA A 49 -8.63 48.41 -0.53
CA ALA A 49 -8.33 49.20 -1.71
C ALA A 49 -7.77 48.34 -2.86
N ARG A 50 -8.05 48.73 -4.11
CA ARG A 50 -7.48 48.11 -5.33
C ARG A 50 -5.96 48.05 -5.30
N SER A 51 -5.30 49.07 -4.75
CA SER A 51 -3.84 49.12 -4.58
C SER A 51 -3.32 48.01 -3.66
N THR A 52 -4.07 47.65 -2.61
CA THR A 52 -3.77 46.51 -1.71
C THR A 52 -3.81 45.19 -2.48
N VAL A 53 -4.84 44.97 -3.30
CA VAL A 53 -4.93 43.77 -4.16
C VAL A 53 -3.77 43.73 -5.16
N SER A 54 -3.44 44.87 -5.77
CA SER A 54 -2.30 44.98 -6.69
C SER A 54 -0.95 44.70 -6.02
N ALA A 55 -0.74 45.18 -4.79
CA ALA A 55 0.46 44.90 -4.01
C ALA A 55 0.54 43.41 -3.64
N ALA A 56 -0.56 42.81 -3.19
CA ALA A 56 -0.65 41.38 -2.91
C ALA A 56 -0.28 40.54 -4.15
N GLU A 57 -0.88 40.83 -5.31
CA GLU A 57 -0.65 40.09 -6.56
C GLU A 57 0.79 40.19 -7.09
N ARG A 58 1.50 41.28 -6.79
CA ARG A 58 2.91 41.47 -7.15
C ARG A 58 3.89 40.90 -6.11
N GLY A 59 3.41 40.22 -5.09
CA GLY A 59 4.23 39.66 -4.02
C GLY A 59 4.68 40.65 -2.95
N ALA A 60 4.18 41.89 -2.98
CA ALA A 60 4.43 42.91 -1.97
C ALA A 60 3.43 42.82 -0.79
N GLY A 61 2.66 41.73 -0.69
CA GLY A 61 1.64 41.51 0.36
C GLY A 61 2.17 40.88 1.66
N ALA A 62 3.48 40.88 1.90
CA ALA A 62 4.09 40.24 3.07
C ALA A 62 3.68 40.88 4.42
N SER A 63 3.22 42.14 4.40
CA SER A 63 2.71 42.86 5.56
C SER A 63 1.20 42.68 5.78
N LEU A 64 0.48 42.03 4.86
CA LEU A 64 -0.95 41.77 5.03
C LEU A 64 -1.17 40.71 6.11
N THR A 65 -2.23 40.89 6.88
CA THR A 65 -2.60 39.91 7.92
C THR A 65 -3.09 38.61 7.28
N LEU A 66 -3.05 37.50 8.03
CA LEU A 66 -3.63 36.23 7.59
C LEU A 66 -5.13 36.36 7.29
N ASP A 67 -5.86 37.15 8.07
CA ASP A 67 -7.29 37.46 7.82
C ASP A 67 -7.47 38.14 6.46
N THR A 68 -6.64 39.14 6.12
CA THR A 68 -6.69 39.79 4.81
C THR A 68 -6.42 38.78 3.67
N TRP A 69 -5.41 37.91 3.82
CA TRP A 69 -5.14 36.87 2.82
C TRP A 69 -6.28 35.85 2.71
N GLN A 70 -6.91 35.47 3.82
CA GLN A 70 -8.06 34.57 3.83
C GLN A 70 -9.24 35.18 3.06
N ARG A 71 -9.58 36.44 3.33
CA ARG A 71 -10.68 37.14 2.63
C ARG A 71 -10.41 37.24 1.13
N LEU A 72 -9.18 37.60 0.75
CA LEU A 72 -8.77 37.63 -0.66
C LEU A 72 -8.92 36.26 -1.33
N GLY A 73 -8.53 35.18 -0.64
CA GLY A 73 -8.72 33.80 -1.11
C GLY A 73 -10.20 33.43 -1.29
N LEU A 74 -11.05 33.76 -0.32
CA LEU A 74 -12.50 33.53 -0.40
C LEU A 74 -13.16 34.32 -1.55
N ALA A 75 -12.75 35.57 -1.78
CA ALA A 75 -13.27 36.38 -2.89
C ALA A 75 -12.94 35.81 -4.28
N VAL A 76 -11.91 34.97 -4.38
CA VAL A 76 -11.60 34.21 -5.60
C VAL A 76 -11.92 32.72 -5.45
N ASP A 77 -12.79 32.34 -4.51
CA ASP A 77 -13.25 30.97 -4.27
C ASP A 77 -12.07 29.97 -4.25
N ARG A 78 -11.05 30.34 -3.47
CA ARG A 78 -9.89 29.54 -3.12
C ARG A 78 -9.50 29.83 -1.66
N PRO A 79 -10.14 29.18 -0.68
CA PRO A 79 -9.80 29.34 0.71
C PRO A 79 -8.30 29.15 0.95
N LEU A 80 -7.70 30.01 1.77
CA LEU A 80 -6.31 29.84 2.19
C LEU A 80 -6.24 28.73 3.25
N ILE A 81 -5.26 27.84 3.09
CA ILE A 81 -4.89 26.85 4.10
C ILE A 81 -3.50 27.24 4.60
N VAL A 82 -3.38 27.46 5.90
CA VAL A 82 -2.11 27.81 6.55
C VAL A 82 -1.68 26.63 7.40
N GLU A 83 -0.58 26.01 7.01
CA GLU A 83 0.05 24.91 7.74
C GLU A 83 1.50 25.28 8.03
N LEU A 84 2.01 24.83 9.18
CA LEU A 84 3.45 24.87 9.43
C LEU A 84 4.15 23.96 8.41
N GLN A 85 5.39 24.31 8.06
CA GLN A 85 6.21 23.35 7.33
C GLN A 85 6.34 22.08 8.17
N ARG A 86 6.33 20.94 7.47
CA ARG A 86 6.54 19.64 8.09
C ARG A 86 7.74 19.69 9.03
N ASP A 87 7.54 19.17 10.24
CA ASP A 87 8.64 19.05 11.18
C ASP A 87 9.70 18.10 10.58
N ARG A 88 10.93 18.58 10.49
CA ARG A 88 12.05 17.79 9.96
C ARG A 88 12.41 16.62 10.86
N LEU A 89 12.00 16.67 12.12
CA LEU A 89 12.14 15.58 13.08
C LEU A 89 10.99 14.58 13.00
N GLU A 90 9.87 14.97 12.40
CA GLU A 90 8.74 14.08 12.19
C GLU A 90 9.01 13.16 11.01
N GLU A 91 8.88 11.86 11.26
CA GLU A 91 9.09 10.84 10.24
C GLU A 91 8.09 10.98 9.07
N PRO A 92 8.36 10.31 7.93
CA PRO A 92 7.40 9.90 6.93
C PRO A 92 5.93 9.92 7.38
N GLY A 93 4.98 10.59 6.71
CA GLY A 93 3.57 10.20 6.95
C GLY A 93 3.34 8.70 6.70
N ASP A 94 4.17 8.14 5.82
CA ASP A 94 4.31 6.73 5.43
C ASP A 94 5.56 6.06 6.02
N ALA A 95 6.16 6.57 7.10
CA ALA A 95 7.42 6.04 7.66
C ALA A 95 7.33 4.54 7.96
N GLY A 96 6.19 4.10 8.50
CA GLY A 96 5.93 2.70 8.76
C GLY A 96 5.91 1.84 7.50
N HIS A 97 5.43 2.37 6.36
CA HIS A 97 5.46 1.68 5.07
C HIS A 97 6.88 1.61 4.51
N LEU A 98 7.58 2.75 4.49
CA LEU A 98 8.97 2.86 4.05
C LEU A 98 9.91 1.95 4.84
N ALA A 99 9.72 1.83 6.16
CA ALA A 99 10.54 0.96 7.00
C ALA A 99 10.39 -0.53 6.64
N ILE A 100 9.20 -0.95 6.21
CA ILE A 100 8.94 -2.33 5.75
C ILE A 100 9.63 -2.55 4.40
N GLN A 101 9.49 -1.61 3.47
CA GLN A 101 10.16 -1.68 2.16
C GLN A 101 11.68 -1.76 2.34
N GLU A 102 12.27 -0.90 3.18
CA GLU A 102 13.71 -0.92 3.50
C GLU A 102 14.15 -2.26 4.13
N LEU A 103 13.37 -2.83 5.04
CA LEU A 103 13.62 -4.17 5.60
C LEU A 103 13.70 -5.22 4.49
N ILE A 104 12.72 -5.27 3.59
CA ILE A 104 12.64 -6.25 2.50
C ILE A 104 13.83 -6.07 1.55
N LEU A 105 14.09 -4.85 1.08
CA LEU A 105 15.20 -4.52 0.19
C LEU A 105 16.54 -4.96 0.80
N ARG A 106 16.75 -4.65 2.09
CA ARG A 106 17.97 -5.02 2.81
C ARG A 106 18.15 -6.53 2.94
N LEU A 107 17.10 -7.28 3.28
CA LEU A 107 17.17 -8.74 3.40
C LEU A 107 17.39 -9.40 2.04
N ALA A 108 16.59 -9.03 1.04
CA ALA A 108 16.66 -9.62 -0.29
C ALA A 108 18.00 -9.34 -0.99
N ARG A 109 18.57 -8.14 -0.84
CA ARG A 109 19.91 -7.83 -1.35
C ARG A 109 20.99 -8.71 -0.74
N ARG A 110 20.94 -8.99 0.57
CA ARG A 110 21.87 -9.93 1.23
C ARG A 110 21.70 -11.36 0.71
N ALA A 111 20.47 -11.73 0.36
CA ALA A 111 20.15 -13.02 -0.23
C ALA A 111 20.55 -13.13 -1.72
N GLY A 112 21.00 -12.04 -2.35
CA GLY A 112 21.49 -12.03 -3.73
C GLY A 112 20.46 -11.65 -4.79
N TYR A 113 19.29 -11.14 -4.40
CA TYR A 113 18.33 -10.58 -5.35
C TYR A 113 18.80 -9.23 -5.88
N ARG A 114 18.49 -8.95 -7.16
CA ARG A 114 18.39 -7.57 -7.64
C ARG A 114 17.08 -6.99 -7.13
N THR A 115 17.14 -5.81 -6.52
CA THR A 115 15.98 -5.22 -5.83
C THR A 115 15.57 -3.91 -6.48
N SER A 116 14.28 -3.65 -6.57
CA SER A 116 13.71 -2.38 -7.01
C SER A 116 12.68 -1.86 -5.99
N PHE A 117 12.72 -0.55 -5.76
CA PHE A 117 11.69 0.19 -5.03
C PHE A 117 10.66 0.70 -6.04
N GLU A 118 9.37 0.53 -5.75
CA GLU A 118 8.27 0.98 -6.63
C GLU A 118 8.42 0.44 -8.07
N LEU A 119 8.57 -0.88 -8.22
CA LEU A 119 8.77 -1.50 -9.53
C LEU A 119 7.52 -1.27 -10.40
N PRO A 120 7.61 -0.55 -11.53
CA PRO A 120 6.49 -0.39 -12.43
C PRO A 120 6.16 -1.72 -13.07
N THR A 121 4.94 -2.23 -12.86
CA THR A 121 4.43 -3.42 -13.56
C THR A 121 3.95 -3.09 -14.97
N ARG A 122 3.70 -1.80 -15.24
CA ARG A 122 3.35 -1.25 -16.56
C ARG A 122 4.18 0.01 -16.85
N PRO A 123 5.16 -0.05 -17.77
CA PRO A 123 6.02 1.09 -18.09
C PRO A 123 5.26 2.31 -18.64
N ASP A 124 4.17 2.08 -19.36
CA ASP A 124 3.30 3.11 -19.97
C ASP A 124 2.36 3.78 -18.97
N ASN A 125 2.19 3.19 -17.77
CA ASN A 125 1.40 3.76 -16.70
C ASN A 125 2.09 3.59 -15.35
N PRO A 126 3.01 4.51 -14.98
CA PRO A 126 3.82 4.40 -13.76
C PRO A 126 3.00 4.52 -12.46
N ARG A 127 1.68 4.76 -12.53
CA ARG A 127 0.78 4.63 -11.37
C ARG A 127 0.55 3.16 -10.97
N HIS A 128 1.01 2.22 -11.77
CA HIS A 128 0.95 0.79 -11.51
C HIS A 128 2.34 0.29 -11.12
N SER A 129 2.64 0.42 -9.84
CA SER A 129 3.87 -0.09 -9.22
C SER A 129 3.55 -1.11 -8.13
N VAL A 130 4.48 -2.04 -7.91
CA VAL A 130 4.54 -2.83 -6.67
C VAL A 130 5.54 -2.17 -5.73
N ASP A 131 5.30 -2.24 -4.42
CA ASP A 131 6.14 -1.57 -3.41
C ASP A 131 7.61 -1.98 -3.54
N VAL A 132 7.86 -3.29 -3.67
CA VAL A 132 9.19 -3.86 -3.83
C VAL A 132 9.19 -4.99 -4.86
N GLY A 133 10.12 -4.94 -5.81
CA GLY A 133 10.40 -6.02 -6.75
C GLY A 133 11.71 -6.74 -6.40
N LEU A 134 11.69 -8.07 -6.36
CA LEU A 134 12.88 -8.89 -6.15
C LEU A 134 13.10 -9.77 -7.38
N ARG A 135 14.27 -9.66 -7.99
CA ARG A 135 14.61 -10.33 -9.24
C ARG A 135 15.80 -11.27 -9.06
N ASP A 136 15.62 -12.54 -9.43
CA ASP A 136 16.67 -13.55 -9.51
C ASP A 136 16.87 -13.95 -10.98
N ASP A 137 17.87 -13.35 -11.61
CA ASP A 137 18.17 -13.59 -13.03
C ASP A 137 18.65 -15.02 -13.29
N ARG A 138 19.32 -15.66 -12.32
CA ARG A 138 19.85 -17.03 -12.47
C ARG A 138 18.72 -18.05 -12.55
N ARG A 139 17.66 -17.82 -11.79
CA ARG A 139 16.49 -18.70 -11.75
C ARG A 139 15.30 -18.18 -12.57
N ARG A 140 15.46 -17.04 -13.25
CA ARG A 140 14.40 -16.32 -14.00
C ARG A 140 13.13 -16.14 -13.16
N ARG A 141 13.28 -15.51 -11.99
CA ARG A 141 12.16 -15.31 -11.06
C ARG A 141 11.96 -13.85 -10.70
N LEU A 142 10.70 -13.43 -10.69
CA LEU A 142 10.27 -12.12 -10.23
C LEU A 142 9.31 -12.29 -9.04
N ILE A 143 9.69 -11.75 -7.89
CA ILE A 143 8.85 -11.73 -6.70
C ILE A 143 8.34 -10.29 -6.52
N LEU A 144 7.02 -10.15 -6.47
CA LEU A 144 6.35 -8.90 -6.16
C LEU A 144 6.01 -8.89 -4.68
N VAL A 145 6.48 -7.88 -3.95
CA VAL A 145 6.24 -7.74 -2.51
C VAL A 145 5.46 -6.46 -2.25
N GLU A 146 4.31 -6.59 -1.60
CA GLU A 146 3.49 -5.47 -1.15
C GLU A 146 3.66 -5.29 0.36
N ALA A 147 4.06 -4.10 0.77
CA ALA A 147 4.22 -3.71 2.17
C ALA A 147 2.90 -3.17 2.70
N TRP A 148 2.51 -3.56 3.91
CA TRP A 148 1.25 -3.10 4.51
C TRP A 148 1.47 -2.59 5.92
N ASN A 149 1.59 -1.27 6.07
CA ASN A 149 1.55 -0.63 7.39
C ASN A 149 0.16 -0.78 8.04
N THR A 150 -0.89 -0.52 7.27
CA THR A 150 -2.30 -0.70 7.66
C THR A 150 -3.10 -1.21 6.46
N ILE A 151 -4.00 -2.17 6.67
CA ILE A 151 -4.89 -2.67 5.62
C ILE A 151 -6.27 -2.02 5.76
N GLY A 152 -6.58 -1.06 4.90
CA GLY A 152 -7.87 -0.35 4.93
C GLY A 152 -8.99 -1.09 4.20
N ASN A 153 -8.71 -1.64 3.01
CA ASN A 153 -9.68 -2.35 2.19
C ASN A 153 -9.05 -3.62 1.60
N VAL A 154 -9.31 -4.76 2.24
CA VAL A 154 -8.72 -6.06 1.87
C VAL A 154 -9.10 -6.45 0.43
N GLY A 155 -10.38 -6.33 0.05
CA GLY A 155 -10.85 -6.73 -1.28
C GLY A 155 -10.24 -5.91 -2.41
N ALA A 156 -10.09 -4.59 -2.21
CA ALA A 156 -9.39 -3.73 -3.17
C ALA A 156 -7.90 -4.09 -3.27
N ALA A 157 -7.24 -4.37 -2.13
CA ALA A 157 -5.85 -4.79 -2.08
C ALA A 157 -5.62 -6.13 -2.81
N VAL A 158 -6.52 -7.11 -2.63
CA VAL A 158 -6.49 -8.40 -3.36
C VAL A 158 -6.55 -8.19 -4.86
N ARG A 159 -7.55 -7.43 -5.34
CA ARG A 159 -7.72 -7.15 -6.78
C ARG A 159 -6.51 -6.42 -7.36
N SER A 160 -5.96 -5.46 -6.62
CA SER A 160 -4.74 -4.76 -7.02
C SER A 160 -3.55 -5.71 -7.14
N THR A 161 -3.37 -6.60 -6.18
CA THR A 161 -2.28 -7.61 -6.18
C THR A 161 -2.42 -8.58 -7.36
N ASN A 162 -3.62 -9.13 -7.59
CA ASN A 162 -3.86 -10.07 -8.70
C ASN A 162 -3.61 -9.40 -10.05
N ARG A 163 -4.04 -8.16 -10.22
CA ARG A 163 -3.76 -7.37 -11.41
C ARG A 163 -2.25 -7.17 -11.61
N LYS A 164 -1.51 -6.79 -10.56
CA LYS A 164 -0.05 -6.58 -10.61
C LYS A 164 0.69 -7.88 -10.97
N LEU A 165 0.26 -9.02 -10.43
CA LEU A 165 0.82 -10.33 -10.77
C LEU A 165 0.61 -10.68 -12.25
N ALA A 166 -0.59 -10.44 -12.78
CA ALA A 166 -0.87 -10.64 -14.20
C ALA A 166 -0.07 -9.68 -15.11
N GLU A 167 0.10 -8.42 -14.70
CA GLU A 167 0.90 -7.44 -15.44
C GLU A 167 2.41 -7.76 -15.41
N ALA A 168 2.89 -8.34 -14.32
CA ALA A 168 4.30 -8.69 -14.16
C ALA A 168 4.78 -9.79 -15.13
N ASP A 169 3.86 -10.56 -15.72
CA ASP A 169 4.16 -11.56 -16.75
C ASP A 169 4.77 -10.92 -17.99
N ALA A 170 4.13 -9.88 -18.51
CA ALA A 170 4.66 -9.09 -19.62
C ALA A 170 5.99 -8.41 -19.26
N LEU A 171 6.14 -7.92 -18.03
CA LEU A 171 7.40 -7.36 -17.56
C LEU A 171 8.50 -8.42 -17.53
N ALA A 172 8.23 -9.60 -16.99
CA ALA A 172 9.20 -10.71 -16.94
C ALA A 172 9.62 -11.16 -18.33
N ALA A 173 8.67 -11.28 -19.27
CA ALA A 173 8.96 -11.56 -20.67
C ALA A 173 9.85 -10.49 -21.32
N SER A 174 9.66 -9.20 -20.98
CA SER A 174 10.54 -8.13 -21.49
C SER A 174 11.98 -8.20 -20.94
N ILE A 175 12.18 -8.85 -19.79
CA ILE A 175 13.49 -8.98 -19.14
C ILE A 175 14.23 -10.23 -19.63
N TRP A 176 13.53 -11.36 -19.74
CA TRP A 176 14.14 -12.67 -20.00
C TRP A 176 13.74 -13.31 -21.35
N GLY A 177 12.90 -12.64 -22.15
CA GLY A 177 12.32 -13.19 -23.37
C GLY A 177 11.16 -14.16 -23.10
N GLU A 178 10.81 -14.97 -24.10
CA GLU A 178 9.72 -15.97 -24.02
C GLU A 178 10.09 -17.24 -23.23
N GLU A 179 11.29 -17.26 -22.67
CA GLU A 179 11.80 -18.36 -21.88
C GLU A 179 10.97 -18.58 -20.59
N PRO A 180 10.88 -19.83 -20.08
CA PRO A 180 10.16 -20.12 -18.85
C PRO A 180 10.70 -19.30 -17.68
N HIS A 181 9.79 -18.63 -16.99
CA HIS A 181 10.05 -17.80 -15.82
C HIS A 181 8.95 -18.00 -14.77
N ALA A 182 9.22 -17.60 -13.54
CA ALA A 182 8.26 -17.71 -12.45
C ALA A 182 7.98 -16.35 -11.81
N ILE A 183 6.70 -16.09 -11.54
CA ILE A 183 6.23 -14.89 -10.86
C ILE A 183 5.52 -15.31 -9.58
N ALA A 184 5.85 -14.64 -8.48
CA ALA A 184 5.25 -14.94 -7.19
C ALA A 184 4.96 -13.65 -6.42
N GLY A 185 3.93 -13.69 -5.57
CA GLY A 185 3.46 -12.52 -4.80
C GLY A 185 3.48 -12.75 -3.30
N CYS A 186 3.97 -11.78 -2.53
CA CYS A 186 3.98 -11.83 -1.08
C CYS A 186 3.49 -10.51 -0.46
N TRP A 187 2.62 -10.59 0.53
CA TRP A 187 2.31 -9.46 1.41
C TRP A 187 3.18 -9.52 2.66
N VAL A 188 3.83 -8.40 2.96
CA VAL A 188 4.56 -8.18 4.22
C VAL A 188 3.79 -7.18 5.05
N VAL A 189 3.12 -7.69 6.07
CA VAL A 189 2.20 -6.90 6.88
C VAL A 189 2.85 -6.52 8.21
N ARG A 190 2.71 -5.26 8.64
CA ARG A 190 3.16 -4.82 9.97
C ARG A 190 2.33 -5.50 11.04
N ALA A 191 2.99 -6.09 12.03
CA ALA A 191 2.36 -6.86 13.09
C ALA A 191 1.70 -6.01 14.20
N THR A 192 0.96 -4.97 13.82
CA THR A 192 0.18 -4.13 14.74
C THR A 192 -1.02 -4.90 15.30
N ARG A 193 -1.57 -4.43 16.43
CA ARG A 193 -2.80 -5.01 17.00
C ARG A 193 -3.96 -4.99 16.01
N ALA A 194 -4.11 -3.89 15.26
CA ALA A 194 -5.18 -3.72 14.27
C ALA A 194 -5.06 -4.72 13.12
N ASN A 195 -3.88 -4.87 12.51
CA ASN A 195 -3.68 -5.81 11.40
C ASN A 195 -3.85 -7.27 11.85
N ARG A 196 -3.36 -7.62 13.05
CA ARG A 196 -3.58 -8.96 13.61
C ARG A 196 -5.06 -9.24 13.83
N HIS A 197 -5.79 -8.29 14.43
CA HIS A 197 -7.23 -8.41 14.63
C HIS A 197 -7.96 -8.59 13.30
N LEU A 198 -7.60 -7.82 12.26
CA LEU A 198 -8.19 -7.95 10.93
C LEU A 198 -7.98 -9.35 10.34
N VAL A 199 -6.76 -9.87 10.37
CA VAL A 199 -6.45 -11.22 9.85
C VAL A 199 -7.19 -12.31 10.65
N THR A 200 -7.22 -12.19 11.97
CA THR A 200 -7.96 -13.14 12.84
C THR A 200 -9.47 -13.06 12.65
N ARG A 201 -10.02 -11.89 12.31
CA ARG A 201 -11.45 -11.68 12.08
C ARG A 201 -11.94 -12.31 10.78
N TYR A 202 -11.08 -12.45 9.77
CA TYR A 202 -11.44 -12.98 8.44
C TYR A 202 -10.50 -14.12 7.99
N PRO A 203 -10.37 -15.21 8.77
CA PRO A 203 -9.33 -16.22 8.56
C PRO A 203 -9.46 -16.93 7.22
N GLU A 204 -10.69 -17.27 6.79
CA GLU A 204 -10.94 -17.97 5.53
C GLU A 204 -10.57 -17.12 4.30
N LEU A 205 -10.80 -15.81 4.36
CA LEU A 205 -10.43 -14.90 3.28
C LEU A 205 -8.91 -14.88 3.11
N PHE A 206 -8.17 -14.67 4.20
CA PHE A 206 -6.72 -14.67 4.16
C PHE A 206 -6.17 -16.07 3.81
N ALA A 207 -6.80 -17.17 4.24
CA ALA A 207 -6.38 -18.52 3.91
C ALA A 207 -6.60 -18.86 2.42
N ALA A 208 -7.71 -18.43 1.83
CA ALA A 208 -8.01 -18.60 0.42
C ALA A 208 -7.02 -17.80 -0.46
N MET A 209 -6.68 -16.58 -0.05
CA MET A 209 -5.76 -15.73 -0.80
C MET A 209 -4.30 -16.17 -0.68
N PHE A 210 -3.86 -16.52 0.54
CA PHE A 210 -2.46 -16.75 0.86
C PHE A 210 -2.17 -18.22 1.12
N GLY A 211 -2.31 -19.04 0.07
CA GLY A 211 -2.06 -20.49 0.08
C GLY A 211 -0.58 -20.89 0.27
N GLY A 212 0.35 -19.97 0.04
CA GLY A 212 1.78 -20.22 0.13
C GLY A 212 2.26 -20.40 1.57
N SER A 213 3.25 -21.29 1.75
CA SER A 213 3.90 -21.49 3.05
C SER A 213 4.55 -20.19 3.55
N SER A 214 4.00 -19.58 4.59
CA SER A 214 4.54 -18.34 5.16
C SER A 214 5.99 -18.49 5.63
N ILE A 215 6.42 -19.67 6.10
CA ILE A 215 7.82 -19.91 6.45
C ILE A 215 8.70 -20.09 5.20
N GLY A 216 8.17 -20.69 4.14
CA GLY A 216 8.83 -20.72 2.83
C GLY A 216 9.06 -19.31 2.29
N TRP A 217 8.07 -18.43 2.45
CA TRP A 217 8.18 -17.01 2.07
C TRP A 217 9.22 -16.24 2.86
N VAL A 218 9.30 -16.42 4.18
CA VAL A 218 10.38 -15.83 4.99
C VAL A 218 11.75 -16.30 4.50
N ARG A 219 11.93 -17.60 4.27
CA ARG A 219 13.19 -18.18 3.75
C ARG A 219 13.54 -17.68 2.35
N ALA A 220 12.54 -17.55 1.48
CA ALA A 220 12.73 -17.02 0.13
C ALA A 220 13.31 -15.61 0.19
N ILE A 221 12.74 -14.73 1.01
CA ILE A 221 13.20 -13.33 1.11
C ILE A 221 14.54 -13.20 1.86
N GLU A 222 14.73 -13.96 2.95
CA GLU A 222 15.93 -13.82 3.80
C GLU A 222 17.16 -14.56 3.27
N ALA A 223 16.97 -15.64 2.51
CA ALA A 223 18.04 -16.57 2.12
C ALA A 223 17.98 -17.05 0.67
N ALA A 224 17.15 -16.42 -0.18
CA ALA A 224 16.98 -16.78 -1.58
C ALA A 224 16.59 -18.25 -1.82
N GLY A 225 15.81 -18.80 -0.87
CA GLY A 225 15.12 -20.08 -1.06
C GLY A 225 14.06 -20.00 -2.17
N ASP A 226 13.55 -21.15 -2.59
CA ASP A 226 12.47 -21.20 -3.56
C ASP A 226 11.19 -20.58 -2.96
N PRO A 227 10.62 -19.53 -3.58
CA PRO A 227 9.34 -19.00 -3.11
C PRO A 227 8.26 -20.06 -3.32
N PRO A 228 7.30 -20.21 -2.38
CA PRO A 228 6.14 -21.04 -2.61
C PRO A 228 5.38 -20.64 -3.88
N GLY A 229 4.82 -21.62 -4.60
CA GLY A 229 4.08 -21.37 -5.85
C GLY A 229 2.74 -20.63 -5.68
N ALA A 230 2.24 -20.53 -4.45
CA ALA A 230 1.04 -19.77 -4.12
C ALA A 230 1.38 -18.47 -3.35
N PRO A 231 0.54 -17.42 -3.44
CA PRO A 231 0.79 -16.15 -2.77
C PRO A 231 0.99 -16.29 -1.26
N GLY A 232 1.87 -15.46 -0.70
CA GLY A 232 2.24 -15.49 0.71
C GLY A 232 1.75 -14.32 1.51
N LEU A 233 1.49 -14.55 2.80
CA LEU A 233 1.42 -13.50 3.80
C LEU A 233 2.45 -13.79 4.88
N ILE A 234 3.28 -12.80 5.18
CA ILE A 234 4.22 -12.83 6.29
C ILE A 234 4.10 -11.54 7.10
N TRP A 235 4.57 -11.60 8.34
CA TRP A 235 4.62 -10.45 9.22
C TRP A 235 6.01 -9.81 9.18
N CYS A 236 6.06 -8.50 9.35
CA CYS A 236 7.20 -7.83 9.93
C CYS A 236 6.83 -7.34 11.34
N ASP A 237 7.80 -7.27 12.25
CA ASP A 237 7.56 -6.71 13.57
C ASP A 237 7.21 -5.22 13.50
N VAL A 238 6.67 -4.65 14.58
CA VAL A 238 6.21 -3.25 14.57
C VAL A 238 7.34 -2.27 14.25
N ARG A 239 8.61 -2.61 14.53
CA ARG A 239 9.76 -1.76 14.20
C ARG A 239 10.39 -2.06 12.83
N ALA A 240 9.80 -2.96 12.05
CA ALA A 240 10.34 -3.41 10.76
C ALA A 240 11.82 -3.83 10.82
N THR A 241 12.18 -4.58 11.86
CA THR A 241 13.53 -5.13 12.07
C THR A 241 13.68 -6.56 11.58
N ARG A 242 12.59 -7.35 11.56
CA ARG A 242 12.61 -8.77 11.19
C ARG A 242 11.30 -9.25 10.56
N LEU A 243 11.39 -10.31 9.75
CA LEU A 243 10.24 -11.02 9.19
C LEU A 243 9.91 -12.26 10.03
N PHE A 244 8.64 -12.67 10.04
CA PHE A 244 8.23 -13.95 10.63
C PHE A 244 6.94 -14.47 9.99
N ALA A 245 6.81 -15.79 10.02
CA ALA A 245 5.70 -16.48 9.37
C ALA A 245 4.35 -16.09 10.01
N TRP A 246 3.34 -15.87 9.18
CA TRP A 246 1.96 -15.96 9.62
C TRP A 246 1.60 -17.41 9.92
N ARG A 247 0.99 -17.62 11.08
CA ARG A 247 0.45 -18.91 11.48
C ARG A 247 -1.05 -18.84 11.28
N ARG A 248 -1.56 -19.67 10.37
CA ARG A 248 -3.00 -19.93 10.32
C ARG A 248 -3.42 -20.45 11.68
N ALA A 249 -4.51 -19.93 12.22
CA ALA A 249 -5.15 -20.63 13.33
C ALA A 249 -5.51 -22.00 12.77
N SER A 250 -4.87 -23.06 13.27
CA SER A 250 -5.31 -24.41 12.96
C SER A 250 -6.79 -24.43 13.31
N ALA A 251 -7.66 -24.63 12.31
CA ALA A 251 -9.04 -24.95 12.58
C ALA A 251 -8.97 -26.08 13.59
N GLY A 252 -9.42 -25.82 14.82
CA GLY A 252 -9.32 -26.79 15.89
C GLY A 252 -9.88 -28.07 15.31
N SER A 253 -9.07 -29.13 15.29
CA SER A 253 -9.62 -30.46 15.29
C SER A 253 -10.45 -30.49 16.56
N ALA A 254 -11.74 -30.16 16.41
CA ALA A 254 -12.74 -30.49 17.37
C ALA A 254 -12.73 -32.01 17.35
N THR A 255 -11.85 -32.59 18.16
CA THR A 255 -11.95 -33.94 18.63
C THR A 255 -13.34 -34.00 19.24
N VAL A 256 -14.30 -34.45 18.44
CA VAL A 256 -15.59 -34.91 18.93
C VAL A 256 -15.22 -36.03 19.88
N GLY A 257 -15.21 -35.72 21.17
CA GLY A 257 -15.07 -36.70 22.22
C GLY A 257 -16.22 -37.67 22.06
N SER A 258 -15.95 -38.80 21.40
CA SER A 258 -16.78 -39.99 21.47
C SER A 258 -16.78 -40.42 22.93
N ALA A 259 -17.83 -40.01 23.65
CA ALA A 259 -18.14 -40.54 24.95
C ALA A 259 -18.49 -42.02 24.77
N THR A 260 -17.52 -42.86 25.11
CA THR A 260 -17.72 -44.29 25.32
C THR A 260 -18.46 -44.48 26.63
N ALA A 261 -19.73 -44.86 26.54
CA ALA A 261 -20.44 -45.56 27.59
C ALA A 261 -21.17 -46.74 26.94
N GLY A 262 -20.67 -47.94 27.18
CA GLY A 262 -21.23 -49.18 26.66
C GLY A 262 -22.50 -49.60 27.41
N SER A 263 -23.31 -50.39 26.73
CA SER A 263 -23.86 -51.63 27.29
C SER A 263 -24.46 -52.47 26.16
N ALA A 264 -24.09 -53.74 26.15
CA ALA A 264 -24.54 -54.77 25.22
C ALA A 264 -26.00 -55.18 25.50
N THR A 265 -26.70 -55.60 24.44
CA THR A 265 -27.55 -56.80 24.46
C THR A 265 -27.72 -57.33 23.03
N ALA A 266 -27.72 -58.65 22.95
CA ALA A 266 -27.63 -59.48 21.77
C ALA A 266 -28.94 -59.60 20.96
N GLY A 267 -28.79 -60.08 19.73
CA GLY A 267 -29.73 -61.07 19.16
C GLY A 267 -30.54 -60.62 17.95
N SER A 268 -30.09 -61.03 16.75
CA SER A 268 -30.78 -62.03 15.90
C SER A 268 -30.57 -61.76 14.41
N ALA A 269 -30.38 -62.86 13.70
CA ALA A 269 -30.14 -62.95 12.27
C ALA A 269 -31.47 -62.93 11.47
N SER A 270 -31.43 -62.42 10.24
CA SER A 270 -32.20 -63.00 9.14
C SER A 270 -31.59 -62.64 7.78
N ALA A 271 -31.62 -63.62 6.89
CA ALA A 271 -31.02 -63.67 5.57
C ALA A 271 -31.85 -63.01 4.44
N GLY A 272 -31.23 -62.92 3.27
CA GLY A 272 -31.86 -62.69 1.95
C GLY A 272 -31.66 -61.26 1.43
N SER A 273 -31.35 -60.99 0.17
CA SER A 273 -31.23 -61.81 -1.02
C SER A 273 -30.50 -61.00 -2.09
N ALA A 274 -29.86 -61.69 -3.03
CA ALA A 274 -29.27 -61.14 -4.25
C ALA A 274 -30.27 -60.36 -5.12
N SER A 275 -29.78 -59.37 -5.86
CA SER A 275 -30.09 -59.27 -7.30
C SER A 275 -29.10 -58.37 -8.03
N ALA A 276 -28.57 -58.91 -9.12
CA ALA A 276 -27.74 -58.22 -10.10
C ALA A 276 -28.64 -57.55 -11.15
N VAL A 277 -28.29 -56.34 -11.60
CA VAL A 277 -28.64 -55.86 -12.95
C VAL A 277 -27.46 -55.10 -13.54
N LYS A 278 -27.25 -55.41 -14.82
CA LYS A 278 -26.20 -55.06 -15.76
C LYS A 278 -26.68 -53.88 -16.64
N VAL A 279 -25.78 -53.36 -17.48
CA VAL A 279 -26.01 -52.48 -18.67
C VAL A 279 -26.03 -50.97 -18.33
N GLY A 280 -25.31 -50.09 -19.03
CA GLY A 280 -24.56 -50.23 -20.27
C GLY A 280 -23.73 -49.00 -20.63
N ALA A 281 -22.97 -49.18 -21.71
CA ALA A 281 -22.08 -48.22 -22.35
C ALA A 281 -22.84 -47.03 -22.98
N GLY A 282 -22.11 -45.92 -23.16
CA GLY A 282 -22.54 -44.79 -23.99
C GLY A 282 -21.39 -43.82 -24.25
N SER A 283 -20.75 -43.98 -25.41
CA SER A 283 -19.83 -43.02 -26.05
C SER A 283 -20.61 -41.87 -26.72
N ALA A 284 -20.03 -40.67 -26.78
CA ALA A 284 -20.15 -39.67 -27.87
C ALA A 284 -19.38 -38.39 -27.47
N THR A 285 -18.22 -38.09 -28.05
CA THR A 285 -17.98 -37.24 -29.24
C THR A 285 -18.38 -35.77 -29.10
N ALA A 286 -17.34 -34.93 -29.15
CA ALA A 286 -17.14 -33.74 -29.97
C ALA A 286 -18.23 -32.64 -30.03
N GLY A 287 -17.79 -31.45 -29.62
CA GLY A 287 -18.18 -30.14 -30.11
C GLY A 287 -16.97 -29.22 -30.00
#